data_AF-A0A2I0UY19-F1
#
_entry.id   AF-A0A2I0UY19-F1
#
_cell.length_a   1.000
_cell.length_b   1.000
_cell.length_c   1.000
_cell.angle_alpha   90.00
_cell.angle_beta   90.00
_cell.angle_gamma   90.00
#
_symmetry.space_group_name_H-M   'P 1'
#
loop_
_entity.id
_entity.type
_entity.pdbx_description
1 polymer ?
#
loop_
_entity_poly.entity_id
_entity_poly.type
_entity_poly.pdbx_seq_one_letter_code
_entity_poly.pdbx_strand_id
1 'polypeptide(L)' 'MGIAEVLTIVFVVLKLTDVIAWSWWVVLLPAILSFSLYVIVVVIKLMTVLIAVIAVKRREKRVDQ' A
#
# COMPACT_ATOMS: atom_id res chain seq x y z
N MET A 1 -3.74 9.79 6.53
CA MET A 1 -3.72 10.31 7.91
C MET A 1 -3.66 9.14 8.90
N GLY A 2 -2.58 8.35 8.83
CA GLY A 2 -2.36 7.15 9.64
C GLY A 2 -1.11 7.27 10.51
N ILE A 3 -0.95 6.38 11.48
CA ILE A 3 0.20 6.34 12.41
C ILE A 3 1.55 6.38 11.67
N ALA A 4 1.63 5.78 10.48
CA ALA A 4 2.85 5.76 9.68
C ALA A 4 3.32 7.15 9.21
N GLU A 5 2.40 8.07 8.87
CA GLU A 5 2.78 9.46 8.51
C GLU A 5 3.33 10.20 9.72
N VAL A 6 2.72 10.02 10.89
CA VAL A 6 3.19 10.60 12.15
C VAL A 6 4.58 10.07 12.48
N LEU A 7 4.80 8.76 12.34
CA LEU A 7 6.13 8.14 12.51
C LEU A 7 7.15 8.68 11.52
N THR A 8 6.79 8.87 10.24
CA THR A 8 7.68 9.49 9.26
C THR A 8 8.08 10.90 9.69
N ILE A 9 7.13 11.74 10.11
CA ILE A 9 7.42 13.10 10.59
C ILE A 9 8.33 13.06 11.81
N VAL A 10 8.05 12.20 12.79
CA VAL A 10 8.88 12.05 14.00
C VAL A 10 10.30 11.64 13.65
N PHE A 11 10.50 10.64 12.77
CA PHE A 11 11.84 10.23 12.32
C PHE A 11 12.55 11.34 11.53
N VAL A 12 11.84 12.11 10.70
CA VAL A 12 12.41 13.24 9.96
C VAL A 12 12.86 14.34 10.93
N VAL A 13 12.04 14.69 11.93
CA VAL A 13 12.38 15.69 12.94
C VAL A 13 13.59 15.23 13.76
N LEU A 14 13.61 13.99 14.24
CA LEU A 14 14.73 13.42 14.98
C LEU A 14 16.04 13.41 14.16
N LYS A 15 15.95 13.23 12.84
CA LYS A 15 17.09 13.31 11.92
C LYS A 15 17.57 14.75 11.74
N LEU A 16 16.66 15.71 11.64
CA LEU A 16 17.00 17.14 11.53
C LEU A 16 17.57 17.71 12.83
N THR A 17 17.21 17.15 13.97
CA THR A 17 17.77 17.50 15.29
C THR A 17 19.04 16.71 15.63
N ASP A 18 19.60 15.94 14.68
CA ASP A 18 20.81 15.11 14.84
C ASP A 18 20.77 14.10 16.01
N VAL A 19 19.56 13.71 16.45
CA VAL A 19 19.37 12.70 17.51
C VAL A 19 19.67 11.29 16.98
N ILE A 20 19.53 11.08 15.66
CA ILE A 20 19.76 9.81 14.98
C ILE A 20 20.73 9.98 13.80
N ALA A 21 21.89 9.31 13.90
CA ALA A 21 22.89 9.27 12.83
C ALA A 21 22.48 8.41 11.62
N TRP A 22 21.30 7.78 11.66
CA TRP A 22 20.83 6.85 10.64
C TRP A 22 20.72 7.47 9.24
N SER A 23 20.88 6.63 8.22
CA SER A 23 20.71 7.04 6.82
C SER A 23 19.26 7.44 6.51
N TRP A 24 19.08 8.38 5.59
CA TRP A 24 17.76 8.86 5.13
C TRP A 24 16.84 7.74 4.62
N TRP A 25 17.41 6.65 4.11
CA TRP A 25 16.66 5.44 3.74
C TRP A 25 15.84 4.86 4.89
N VAL A 26 16.40 4.84 6.11
CA VAL A 26 15.71 4.29 7.29
C VAL A 26 14.68 5.28 7.83
N VAL A 27 14.95 6.58 7.71
CA VAL A 27 13.99 7.65 8.07
C VAL A 27 12.75 7.62 7.17
N LEU A 28 12.93 7.28 5.89
CA LEU A 28 11.88 7.17 4.89
C LEU A 28 11.21 5.79 4.83
N LEU A 29 11.75 4.77 5.50
CA LEU A 29 11.16 3.42 5.55
C LEU A 29 9.67 3.41 5.89
N PRO A 30 9.18 4.14 6.91
CA PRO A 30 7.76 4.11 7.25
C PRO A 30 6.86 4.61 6.12
N ALA A 31 7.33 5.58 5.33
CA ALA A 31 6.61 6.11 4.17
C ALA A 31 6.63 5.12 3.01
N ILE A 32 7.81 4.55 2.70
CA ILE A 32 7.98 3.56 1.64
C ILE A 32 7.14 2.32 1.92
N LEU A 33 7.17 1.82 3.17
CA LEU A 33 6.40 0.66 3.59
C LEU A 33 4.89 0.90 3.45
N SER A 34 4.42 2.08 3.86
CA SER A 34 3.02 2.46 3.73
C SER A 34 2.58 2.50 2.27
N PHE A 35 3.40 3.09 1.40
CA PHE A 35 3.13 3.15 -0.03
C PHE A 35 3.10 1.73 -0.64
N SER A 36 4.10 0.89 -0.36
CA SER A 36 4.17 -0.48 -0.86
C SER A 36 2.96 -1.33 -0.41
N LEU A 37 2.58 -1.25 0.87
CA LEU A 37 1.41 -1.97 1.38
C LEU A 37 0.13 -1.51 0.69
N TYR A 38 -0.02 -0.20 0.48
CA TYR A 38 -1.18 0.35 -0.20
C TYR A 38 -1.29 -0.17 -1.64
N VAL A 39 -0.18 -0.16 -2.38
CA VAL A 39 -0.12 -0.71 -3.75
C VAL A 39 -0.51 -2.19 -3.78
N ILE A 40 0.02 -3.00 -2.86
CA ILE A 40 -0.31 -4.43 -2.77
C ILE A 40 -1.81 -4.63 -2.53
N VAL A 41 -2.40 -3.91 -1.59
CA VAL A 41 -3.85 -4.01 -1.28
C VAL A 41 -4.70 -3.64 -2.49
N VAL A 42 -4.32 -2.57 -3.21
CA VAL A 42 -5.02 -2.15 -4.44
C VAL A 42 -4.93 -3.22 -5.51
N VAL A 43 -3.75 -3.81 -5.75
CA VAL A 43 -3.57 -4.88 -6.73
C VAL A 43 -4.42 -6.10 -6.40
N ILE A 44 -4.46 -6.51 -5.13
CA ILE A 44 -5.29 -7.64 -4.68
C ILE A 44 -6.78 -7.34 -4.91
N LYS A 45 -7.25 -6.15 -4.53
CA LYS A 45 -8.63 -5.71 -4.78
C LYS A 45 -8.96 -5.76 -6.27
N LEU A 46 -8.11 -5.21 -7.13
CA LEU A 46 -8.30 -5.24 -8.58
C LEU A 46 -8.36 -6.67 -9.13
N MET A 47 -7.46 -7.54 -8.69
CA MET A 47 -7.46 -8.96 -9.06
C MET A 47 -8.77 -9.66 -8.64
N THR A 48 -9.22 -9.45 -7.41
CA THR A 48 -10.46 -10.08 -6.91
C THR A 48 -11.69 -9.63 -7.70
N VAL A 49 -11.77 -8.33 -8.01
CA VAL A 49 -12.85 -7.76 -8.83
C VAL A 49 -12.77 -8.32 -10.25
N LEU A 50 -11.58 -8.36 -10.86
CA LEU A 50 -11.41 -8.92 -12.20
C LEU A 50 -11.85 -10.38 -12.27
N ILE A 51 -11.46 -11.20 -11.30
CA ILE A 51 -11.88 -12.60 -11.20
C ILE A 51 -13.40 -12.71 -11.04
N ALA A 52 -14.01 -11.89 -10.17
CA ALA A 52 -15.46 -11.87 -9.97
C ALA A 52 -16.19 -11.47 -11.26
N VAL A 53 -15.73 -10.43 -11.97
CA VAL A 53 -16.29 -9.97 -13.24
C VAL A 53 -16.19 -11.06 -14.31
N ILE A 54 -15.04 -11.74 -14.42
CA ILE A 54 -14.86 -12.84 -15.37
C ILE A 54 -15.78 -14.02 -14.99
N ALA A 55 -15.88 -14.36 -13.71
CA ALA A 55 -16.76 -15.43 -13.22
C ALA A 55 -18.24 -15.15 -13.53
N VAL A 56 -18.71 -13.92 -13.30
CA VAL A 56 -20.07 -13.47 -13.62
C VAL A 56 -20.31 -13.54 -15.12
N LYS A 57 -19.41 -12.99 -15.94
CA LYS A 57 -19.52 -13.03 -17.41
C LYS A 57 -19.51 -14.46 -17.97
N ARG A 58 -18.83 -15.40 -17.30
CA ARG A 58 -18.86 -16.83 -17.65
C ARG A 58 -20.19 -17.50 -17.35
N ARG A 59 -20.97 -17.00 -16.38
CA ARG A 59 -22.27 -17.57 -16.00
C ARG A 59 -23.36 -17.20 -17.00
N GLU A 60 -23.37 -15.95 -17.47
CA GLU A 60 -24.30 -15.46 -18.49
C GLU A 60 -24.25 -16.33 -19.75
N LYS A 61 -23.06 -16.56 -20.31
CA LYS A 61 -22.86 -17.41 -21.50
C LYS A 61 -23.31 -18.87 -21.36
N ARG A 62 -23.49 -19.39 -20.14
CA ARG A 62 -23.98 -20.78 -19.92
C ARG A 62 -25.50 -20.87 -19.83
N VAL A 63 -26.20 -19.77 -19.56
CA VAL A 63 -27.67 -19.75 -19.45
C VAL A 63 -28.32 -19.60 -20.83
N ASP A 64 -27.62 -18.96 -21.76
CA ASP A 64 -28.10 -18.73 -23.14
C ASP A 64 -27.91 -19.95 -24.07
N GLN A 65 -27.28 -21.04 -23.61
CA GLN A 65 -26.98 -22.26 -24.37
C GLN A 65 -27.85 -23.42 -23.91
#